data_AF-A0A6H2A1X5-F1
#
_entry.id   AF-A0A6H2A1X5-F1
#
_cell.length_a   1.000
_cell.length_b   1.000
_cell.length_c   1.000
_cell.angle_alpha   90.00
_cell.angle_beta   90.00
_cell.angle_gamma   90.00
#
_symmetry.space_group_name_H-M   'P 1'
#
loop_
_entity.id
_entity.type
_entity.pdbx_description
1 polymer ?
#
loop_
_entity_poly.entity_id
_entity_poly.type
_entity_poly.pdbx_seq_one_letter_code
_entity_poly.pdbx_strand_id
1 'polypeptide(L)'
;MFYSFGLPIPANTLKTAPKELEVNLTWGVITEVEIRFPPRCVGLANIKILERRHQLWPTNLDEWFYGDDETIKWDEYHELFEMPAIFTLLGYNGDDTFPHTPIIRFEILHPLAAMAKYGGVSPYPQVRRITWEEL
;
A
#
# COMPACT_ATOMS: atom_id res chain seq x y z
N MET A 1 13.37 -5.86 -7.91
CA MET A 1 12.58 -7.04 -7.51
C MET A 1 11.13 -6.62 -7.53
N PHE A 2 10.22 -7.46 -8.04
CA PHE A 2 8.83 -7.06 -8.27
C PHE A 2 7.90 -8.12 -7.69
N TYR A 3 7.01 -7.69 -6.80
CA TYR A 3 6.04 -8.55 -6.12
C TYR A 3 4.64 -8.18 -6.59
N SER A 4 3.77 -9.19 -6.72
CA SER A 4 2.36 -9.00 -7.07
C SER A 4 1.51 -10.00 -6.29
N PHE A 5 0.57 -9.49 -5.50
CA PHE A 5 -0.32 -10.27 -4.66
C PHE A 5 -1.77 -9.94 -5.00
N GLY A 6 -2.61 -10.96 -5.13
CA GLY A 6 -4.07 -10.78 -5.22
C GLY A 6 -4.68 -11.00 -3.84
N LEU A 7 -5.51 -10.07 -3.38
CA LEU A 7 -6.29 -10.25 -2.15
C LEU A 7 -7.72 -10.66 -2.51
N PRO A 8 -8.09 -11.95 -2.43
CA PRO A 8 -9.47 -12.35 -2.69
C PRO A 8 -10.36 -11.97 -1.49
N ILE A 9 -11.27 -11.03 -1.70
CA ILE A 9 -12.22 -10.55 -0.71
C ILE A 9 -13.62 -11.08 -1.06
N PRO A 10 -14.18 -12.00 -0.26
CA PRO A 10 -15.55 -12.48 -0.46
C PRO A 10 -16.58 -11.34 -0.43
N ALA A 11 -17.72 -11.53 -1.09
CA ALA A 11 -18.88 -10.65 -0.94
C ALA A 11 -19.32 -10.56 0.54
N ASN A 12 -19.90 -9.43 0.94
CA ASN A 12 -20.35 -9.14 2.31
C ASN A 12 -19.25 -9.26 3.38
N THR A 13 -18.00 -8.94 3.05
CA THR A 13 -16.93 -8.90 4.05
C THR A 13 -17.04 -7.59 4.84
N LEU A 14 -17.24 -7.68 6.15
CA LEU A 14 -17.48 -6.54 7.03
C LEU A 14 -16.18 -5.76 7.29
N LYS A 15 -16.27 -4.42 7.37
CA LYS A 15 -15.15 -3.54 7.76
C LYS A 15 -14.56 -3.88 9.14
N THR A 16 -15.39 -4.38 10.06
CA THR A 16 -14.97 -4.81 11.42
C THR A 16 -14.35 -6.20 11.47
N ALA A 17 -14.46 -6.97 10.39
CA ALA A 17 -13.87 -8.30 10.24
C ALA A 17 -13.29 -8.43 8.82
N PRO A 18 -12.28 -7.59 8.47
CA PRO A 18 -11.72 -7.58 7.14
C PRO A 18 -10.99 -8.90 6.86
N LYS A 19 -10.92 -9.26 5.58
CA LYS A 19 -10.06 -10.34 5.11
C LYS A 19 -8.60 -9.92 5.24
N GLU A 20 -7.80 -10.79 5.83
CA GLU A 20 -6.36 -10.57 5.99
C GLU A 20 -5.57 -11.54 5.08
N LEU A 21 -4.47 -11.03 4.53
CA LEU A 21 -3.44 -11.81 3.84
C LEU A 21 -2.06 -11.30 4.25
N GLU A 22 -1.30 -12.14 4.94
CA GLU A 22 0.11 -11.85 5.23
C GLU A 22 0.96 -12.14 3.98
N VAL A 23 1.81 -11.18 3.63
CA VAL A 23 2.74 -11.27 2.50
C VAL A 23 4.16 -11.01 2.99
N ASN A 24 5.09 -11.82 2.48
CA ASN A 24 6.50 -11.71 2.81
C ASN A 24 7.24 -11.04 1.66
N LEU A 25 7.93 -9.95 1.96
CA LEU A 25 8.82 -9.27 1.04
C LEU A 25 10.27 -9.63 1.36
N THR A 26 11.16 -9.45 0.37
CA THR A 26 12.61 -9.51 0.60
C THR A 26 13.12 -8.19 1.15
N TRP A 27 14.32 -8.23 1.74
CA TRP A 27 15.06 -7.04 2.15
C TRP A 27 15.36 -6.12 0.95
N GLY A 28 15.40 -4.81 1.20
CA GLY A 28 15.64 -3.81 0.16
C GLY A 28 14.99 -2.47 0.50
N VAL A 29 14.66 -1.69 -0.53
CA VAL A 29 13.89 -0.45 -0.40
C VAL A 29 12.69 -0.53 -1.34
N ILE A 30 11.48 -0.41 -0.81
CA ILE A 30 10.26 -0.26 -1.63
C ILE A 30 10.34 1.11 -2.29
N THR A 31 10.33 1.13 -3.62
CA THR A 31 10.41 2.36 -4.41
C THR A 31 9.09 2.76 -5.04
N GLU A 32 8.17 1.81 -5.16
CA GLU A 32 6.88 2.01 -5.78
C GLU A 32 5.87 1.02 -5.19
N VAL A 33 4.66 1.50 -4.96
CA VAL A 33 3.52 0.68 -4.56
C VAL A 33 2.38 0.93 -5.54
N GLU A 34 1.72 -0.16 -5.93
CA GLU A 34 0.59 -0.13 -6.85
C GLU A 34 -0.57 -0.95 -6.29
N ILE A 35 -1.78 -0.41 -6.36
CA ILE A 35 -3.03 -1.11 -6.06
C ILE A 35 -3.93 -1.01 -7.29
N ARG A 36 -4.14 -2.14 -7.95
CA ARG A 36 -5.06 -2.26 -9.08
C ARG A 36 -6.41 -2.78 -8.59
N PHE A 37 -7.46 -2.02 -8.84
CA PHE A 37 -8.85 -2.44 -8.69
C PHE A 37 -9.39 -2.89 -10.05
N PRO A 38 -9.65 -4.20 -10.27
CA PRO A 38 -10.23 -4.67 -11.52
C PRO A 38 -11.61 -4.05 -11.79
N PRO A 39 -12.11 -4.10 -13.03
CA PRO A 39 -13.44 -3.61 -13.35
C PRO A 39 -14.51 -4.28 -12.48
N ARG A 40 -15.59 -3.54 -12.20
CA ARG A 40 -16.77 -4.00 -11.44
C ARG A 40 -16.55 -4.09 -9.94
N CYS A 41 -15.51 -3.45 -9.40
CA CYS A 41 -15.39 -3.24 -7.95
C CYS A 41 -16.35 -2.15 -7.47
N VAL A 42 -16.64 -1.16 -8.31
CA VAL A 42 -17.59 -0.05 -8.06
C VAL A 42 -17.31 0.68 -6.73
N GLY A 43 -16.04 0.75 -6.30
CA GLY A 43 -15.64 1.35 -5.02
C GLY A 43 -16.06 0.55 -3.76
N LEU A 44 -16.58 -0.67 -3.91
CA LEU A 44 -17.02 -1.51 -2.80
C LEU A 44 -15.89 -2.37 -2.22
N ALA A 45 -14.87 -2.68 -3.01
CA ALA A 45 -13.64 -3.30 -2.55
C ALA A 45 -12.72 -2.25 -1.91
N ASN A 46 -12.41 -2.42 -0.63
CA ASN A 46 -11.59 -1.51 0.15
C ASN A 46 -10.33 -2.22 0.63
N ILE A 47 -9.17 -1.55 0.55
CA ILE A 47 -7.84 -2.11 0.87
C ILE A 47 -7.08 -1.22 1.85
N LYS A 48 -6.35 -1.84 2.76
CA LYS A 48 -5.39 -1.21 3.66
C LYS A 48 -4.16 -2.11 3.80
N ILE A 49 -2.98 -1.50 3.91
CA ILE A 49 -1.69 -2.19 4.01
C ILE A 49 -1.07 -1.85 5.36
N LEU A 50 -0.78 -2.89 6.14
CA LEU A 50 -0.13 -2.77 7.44
C LEU A 50 1.28 -3.30 7.34
N GLU A 51 2.18 -2.63 8.05
CA GLU A 51 3.48 -3.20 8.40
C GLU A 51 3.41 -3.64 9.86
N ARG A 52 3.63 -4.93 10.10
CA ARG A 52 3.40 -5.59 11.40
C ARG A 52 1.94 -5.43 11.90
N ARG A 53 1.65 -4.36 12.64
CA ARG A 53 0.33 -4.04 13.20
C ARG A 53 -0.05 -2.58 13.06
N HIS A 54 0.78 -1.79 12.38
CA HIS A 54 0.54 -0.38 12.17
C HIS A 54 0.10 -0.17 10.73
N GLN A 55 -0.91 0.69 10.54
CA GLN A 55 -1.32 1.11 9.21
C GLN A 55 -0.19 1.92 8.59
N LEU A 56 0.38 1.39 7.49
CA LEU A 56 1.38 2.08 6.72
C LEU A 56 0.72 2.86 5.58
N TRP A 57 -0.16 2.19 4.82
CA TRP A 57 -0.95 2.82 3.77
C TRP A 57 -2.44 2.45 3.82
N PRO A 58 -3.36 3.39 3.55
CA PRO A 58 -3.08 4.81 3.28
C PRO A 58 -2.58 5.53 4.56
N THR A 59 -1.93 6.68 4.43
CA THR A 59 -1.27 7.36 5.57
C THR A 59 -2.25 8.11 6.48
N ASN A 60 -3.44 8.43 5.99
CA ASN A 60 -4.56 8.89 6.80
C ASN A 60 -5.12 7.72 7.62
N LEU A 61 -5.04 7.85 8.95
CA LEU A 61 -5.49 6.81 9.88
C LEU A 61 -6.96 6.44 9.65
N ASP A 62 -7.27 5.16 9.84
CA ASP A 62 -8.61 4.55 9.72
C ASP A 62 -9.24 4.53 8.32
N GLU A 63 -8.61 5.18 7.34
CA GLU A 63 -9.05 5.21 5.95
C GLU A 63 -8.56 4.04 5.10
N TRP A 64 -9.18 3.86 3.93
CA TRP A 64 -8.95 2.72 3.03
C TRP A 64 -8.83 3.21 1.59
N PHE A 65 -8.01 2.53 0.79
CA PHE A 65 -8.05 2.69 -0.66
C PHE A 65 -9.25 1.97 -1.23
N TYR A 66 -9.90 2.57 -2.22
CA TYR A 66 -10.98 1.97 -2.99
C TYR A 66 -10.94 2.52 -4.41
N GLY A 67 -11.59 1.83 -5.34
CA GLY A 67 -11.68 2.27 -6.72
C GLY A 67 -12.53 1.37 -7.60
N ASP A 68 -12.64 1.74 -8.87
CA ASP A 68 -13.29 0.94 -9.92
C ASP A 68 -12.59 1.10 -11.26
N ASP A 69 -12.12 -0.02 -11.82
CA ASP A 69 -11.34 -0.03 -13.05
C ASP A 69 -10.16 0.96 -13.07
N GLU A 70 -9.57 1.24 -11.91
CA GLU A 70 -8.40 2.13 -11.78
C GLU A 70 -7.19 1.44 -11.15
N THR A 71 -6.05 2.12 -11.26
CA THR A 71 -4.80 1.74 -10.61
C THR A 71 -4.32 2.94 -9.78
N ILE A 72 -4.29 2.77 -8.47
CA ILE A 72 -3.68 3.72 -7.55
C ILE A 72 -2.20 3.38 -7.46
N LYS A 73 -1.33 4.32 -7.82
CA LYS A 73 0.12 4.12 -7.88
C LYS A 73 0.84 5.34 -7.33
N TRP A 74 1.86 5.12 -6.51
CA TRP A 74 2.71 6.19 -5.98
C TRP A 74 4.15 5.75 -5.81
N ASP A 75 5.06 6.73 -5.90
CA ASP A 75 6.47 6.57 -5.57
C ASP A 75 6.64 6.56 -4.05
N GLU A 76 7.54 5.71 -3.57
CA GLU A 76 7.81 5.53 -2.14
C GLU A 76 9.31 5.38 -1.88
N TYR A 77 9.75 5.62 -0.65
CA TYR A 77 11.07 5.22 -0.18
C TYR A 77 10.92 4.59 1.21
N HIS A 78 10.56 3.30 1.24
CA HIS A 78 10.37 2.57 2.50
C HIS A 78 11.43 1.48 2.65
N GLU A 79 12.26 1.59 3.68
CA GLU A 79 13.40 0.72 3.91
C GLU A 79 12.99 -0.59 4.62
N LEU A 80 13.37 -1.72 4.04
CA LEU A 80 13.13 -3.06 4.57
C LEU A 80 14.46 -3.71 4.96
N PHE A 81 15.05 -3.27 6.08
CA PHE A 81 16.34 -3.80 6.55
C PHE A 81 16.20 -4.80 7.70
N GLU A 82 15.02 -4.90 8.30
CA GLU A 82 14.70 -5.91 9.32
C GLU A 82 13.91 -7.06 8.70
N MET A 83 14.36 -8.29 8.95
CA MET A 83 13.73 -9.51 8.43
C MET A 83 13.14 -10.35 9.57
N PRO A 84 11.96 -10.99 9.38
CA PRO A 84 11.17 -11.00 8.13
C PRO A 84 10.41 -9.69 7.88
N ALA A 85 10.42 -9.22 6.63
CA ALA A 85 9.62 -8.07 6.18
C ALA A 85 8.19 -8.53 5.88
N ILE A 86 7.37 -8.59 6.95
CA ILE A 86 5.98 -9.06 6.89
C ILE A 86 5.04 -7.85 6.78
N PHE A 87 4.20 -7.90 5.76
CA PHE A 87 3.10 -6.96 5.54
C PHE A 87 1.78 -7.70 5.62
N THR A 88 0.76 -7.03 6.14
CA THR A 88 -0.61 -7.55 6.18
C THR A 88 -1.48 -6.71 5.27
N LEU A 89 -1.99 -7.34 4.22
CA LEU A 89 -3.01 -6.76 3.35
C LEU A 89 -4.38 -7.02 3.97
N LEU A 90 -5.08 -5.96 4.34
CA LEU A 90 -6.45 -6.02 4.81
C LEU A 90 -7.38 -5.59 3.69
N GLY A 91 -8.52 -6.25 3.59
CA GLY A 91 -9.56 -5.84 2.66
C GLY A 91 -10.96 -6.21 3.12
N TYR A 92 -11.93 -5.36 2.79
CA TYR A 92 -13.35 -5.65 2.98
C TYR A 92 -14.11 -5.31 1.71
N ASN A 93 -15.31 -5.90 1.58
CA ASN A 93 -16.10 -5.79 0.36
C ASN A 93 -17.57 -5.58 0.74
N GLY A 94 -18.09 -4.41 0.40
CA GLY A 94 -19.50 -4.04 0.58
C GLY A 94 -20.45 -4.58 -0.50
N ASP A 95 -19.93 -5.25 -1.52
CA ASP A 95 -20.73 -5.92 -2.55
C ASP A 95 -21.42 -7.15 -1.96
N ASP A 96 -22.72 -7.29 -2.22
CA ASP A 96 -23.55 -8.36 -1.68
C ASP A 96 -23.53 -9.63 -2.54
N THR A 97 -23.04 -9.53 -3.78
CA THR A 97 -23.18 -10.53 -4.83
C THR A 97 -21.82 -11.05 -5.31
N PHE A 98 -20.87 -10.15 -5.57
CA PHE A 98 -19.62 -10.50 -6.25
C PHE A 98 -18.39 -10.40 -5.32
N PRO A 99 -17.51 -11.43 -5.31
CA PRO A 99 -16.21 -11.31 -4.68
C PRO A 99 -15.28 -10.45 -5.54
N HIS A 100 -14.42 -9.67 -4.89
CA HIS A 100 -13.45 -8.80 -5.55
C HIS A 100 -12.03 -9.24 -5.24
N THR A 101 -11.11 -9.03 -6.18
CA THR A 101 -9.69 -9.37 -5.97
C THR A 101 -8.78 -8.20 -6.38
N PRO A 102 -8.61 -7.19 -5.52
CA PRO A 102 -7.61 -6.16 -5.74
C PRO A 102 -6.20 -6.76 -5.82
N ILE A 103 -5.36 -6.18 -6.66
CA ILE A 103 -3.99 -6.64 -6.90
C ILE A 103 -3.03 -5.59 -6.34
N ILE A 104 -2.21 -5.98 -5.37
CA ILE A 104 -1.23 -5.12 -4.72
C ILE A 104 0.16 -5.51 -5.22
N ARG A 105 0.95 -4.52 -5.63
CA ARG A 105 2.29 -4.73 -6.17
C ARG A 105 3.30 -3.85 -5.47
N PHE A 106 4.49 -4.39 -5.29
CA PHE A 106 5.61 -3.70 -4.67
C PHE A 106 6.83 -3.81 -5.58
N GLU A 107 7.40 -2.67 -5.96
CA GLU A 107 8.73 -2.62 -6.55
C GLU A 107 9.75 -2.41 -5.44
N ILE A 108 10.73 -3.32 -5.35
CA ILE A 108 11.80 -3.27 -4.36
C ILE A 108 13.14 -3.21 -5.08
N LEU A 109 13.94 -2.20 -4.77
CA LEU A 109 15.34 -2.11 -5.21
C LEU A 109 16.28 -2.64 -4.14
N HIS A 110 17.41 -3.20 -4.60
CA HIS A 110 18.54 -3.44 -3.72
C HIS A 110 19.02 -2.10 -3.12
N PRO A 111 19.45 -2.02 -1.85
CA PRO A 111 19.75 -0.73 -1.21
C PRO A 111 20.79 0.11 -1.95
N LEU A 112 21.84 -0.53 -2.49
CA LEU A 112 22.82 0.16 -3.34
C LEU A 112 22.21 0.75 -4.62
N ALA A 113 21.24 0.07 -5.23
CA ALA A 113 20.56 0.57 -6.42
C ALA A 113 19.59 1.71 -6.06
N ALA A 114 18.87 1.60 -4.93
CA ALA A 114 18.06 2.68 -4.40
C ALA A 114 18.91 3.92 -4.09
N MET A 115 20.05 3.74 -3.42
CA MET A 115 21.00 4.81 -3.13
C MET A 115 21.58 5.43 -4.41
N ALA A 116 21.89 4.65 -5.44
CA ALA A 116 22.34 5.20 -6.71
C ALA A 116 21.25 6.01 -7.43
N LYS A 117 19.98 5.58 -7.31
CA LYS A 117 18.82 6.24 -7.94
C LYS A 117 18.40 7.52 -7.21
N TYR A 118 18.48 7.54 -5.87
CA TYR A 118 17.92 8.60 -5.03
C TYR A 118 18.97 9.35 -4.17
N GLY A 119 20.18 8.83 -3.98
CA GLY A 119 21.18 9.35 -3.03
C GLY A 119 21.88 10.66 -3.43
N GLY A 120 21.59 11.22 -4.62
CA GLY A 120 22.11 12.51 -5.06
C GLY A 120 21.20 13.71 -4.79
N VAL A 121 19.94 13.48 -4.45
CA VAL A 121 18.93 14.53 -4.24
C VAL A 121 18.05 14.06 -3.08
N SER A 122 18.00 14.80 -1.97
CA SER A 122 16.99 14.54 -0.93
C SER A 122 15.62 14.51 -1.59
N PRO A 123 14.91 13.36 -1.65
CA PRO A 123 13.58 13.29 -2.26
C PRO A 123 12.55 14.03 -1.38
N TYR A 124 12.89 14.28 -0.11
CA TYR A 124 12.07 15.13 0.75
C TYR A 124 12.12 16.57 0.26
N PRO A 125 10.97 17.17 -0.11
CA PRO A 125 10.91 18.60 -0.30
C PRO A 125 11.42 19.27 0.98
N GLN A 126 12.17 20.35 0.84
CA GLN A 126 12.50 21.22 1.97
C GLN A 126 11.17 21.85 2.43
N VAL A 127 10.46 21.14 3.31
CA VAL A 127 9.19 21.63 3.86
C VAL A 127 9.51 22.85 4.70
N ARG A 128 9.23 24.04 4.18
CA ARG A 128 9.24 25.25 4.97
C ARG A 128 8.10 25.12 5.98
N ARG A 129 8.44 24.91 7.26
CA ARG A 129 7.49 25.11 8.34
C ARG A 129 7.09 26.58 8.34
N ILE A 130 5.82 26.85 8.05
CA ILE A 130 5.21 28.15 8.35
C ILE A 130 5.06 28.18 9.88
N THR A 131 5.67 29.16 10.53
CA THR A 131 5.52 29.34 11.98
C THR A 131 4.17 29.99 12.28
N TRP A 132 3.68 29.85 13.51
CA TRP A 132 2.44 30.51 13.94
C TRP A 132 2.46 32.03 13.80
N GLU A 133 3.65 32.62 13.66
CA GLU A 133 3.88 34.05 13.47
C GLU A 133 3.69 34.50 12.01
N GLU A 134 3.68 33.57 11.06
CA GLU A 134 3.54 33.82 9.61
C GLU A 134 2.10 33.56 9.08
N LEU A 135 1.17 33.14 9.95
CA LEU A 135 -0.25 32.94 9.65
C LEU A 135 -1.08 34.17 10.06
#